data_AF-A0A7S3TD60-F1
#
_entry.id   AF-A0A7S3TD60-F1
#
_cell.length_a   1.000
_cell.length_b   1.000
_cell.length_c   1.000
_cell.angle_alpha   90.00
_cell.angle_beta   90.00
_cell.angle_gamma   90.00
#
_symmetry.space_group_name_H-M   'P 1'
#
loop_
_entity.id
_entity.type
_entity.pdbx_description
1 polymer ?
#
loop_
_entity_poly.entity_id
_entity_poly.type
_entity_poly.pdbx_seq_one_letter_code
_entity_poly.pdbx_strand_id
1 'polypeptide(L)'
;QRTGLPTDRFTVSRMLMKTLADARTVWEPAKIQRSVALVEKFIEMQPEEADEVLFNALLDTRCRMKDTTGLEVTFKSMKQRSVEPSHVTLGILVKAYGQACD
;
A
#
# COMPACT_ATOMS: atom_id res chain seq x y z
N GLN A 1 0.86 3.86 -34.53
CA GLN A 1 1.41 2.57 -34.06
C GLN A 1 1.71 2.73 -32.57
N ARG A 2 0.94 2.06 -31.69
CA ARG A 2 1.08 2.16 -30.23
C ARG A 2 2.35 1.43 -29.83
N THR A 3 3.39 2.17 -29.46
CA THR A 3 4.63 1.62 -28.92
C THR A 3 4.30 0.93 -27.59
N GLY A 4 4.33 -0.40 -27.62
CA GLY A 4 4.34 -1.23 -26.42
C GLY A 4 5.69 -1.04 -25.73
N LEU A 5 5.78 -0.04 -24.85
CA LEU A 5 6.80 -0.02 -23.82
C LEU A 5 6.35 -1.01 -22.74
N PRO A 6 7.15 -2.04 -22.39
CA PRO A 6 6.91 -2.77 -21.15
C PRO A 6 6.95 -1.71 -20.06
N THR A 7 5.81 -1.46 -19.42
CA THR A 7 5.76 -0.47 -18.34
C THR A 7 6.65 -1.04 -17.25
N ASP A 8 7.86 -0.51 -17.20
CA ASP A 8 8.95 -1.12 -16.46
C ASP A 8 8.53 -1.27 -14.99
N ARG A 9 8.77 -2.44 -14.43
CA ARG A 9 8.56 -2.85 -13.03
C ARG A 9 8.76 -1.72 -12.01
N PHE A 10 9.82 -0.95 -12.21
CA PHE A 10 10.18 0.19 -11.36
C PHE A 10 9.34 1.43 -11.61
N THR A 11 8.78 1.60 -12.80
CA THR A 11 7.88 2.69 -13.18
C THR A 11 6.51 2.50 -12.55
N VAL A 12 5.98 1.27 -12.52
CA VAL A 12 4.71 0.98 -11.83
C VAL A 12 4.89 1.17 -10.33
N SER A 13 5.93 0.57 -9.74
CA SER A 13 6.20 0.68 -8.31
C SER A 13 6.49 2.14 -7.90
N ARG A 14 7.22 2.92 -8.72
CA ARG A 14 7.47 4.36 -8.50
C ARG A 14 6.23 5.23 -8.72
N MET A 15 5.40 4.96 -9.73
CA MET A 15 4.13 5.68 -9.92
C MET A 15 3.16 5.42 -8.78
N LEU A 16 3.11 4.19 -8.28
CA LEU A 16 2.29 3.81 -7.13
C LEU A 16 2.79 4.47 -5.84
N MET A 17 4.08 4.35 -5.53
CA MET A 17 4.72 5.03 -4.41
C MET A 17 4.52 6.55 -4.49
N LYS A 18 4.67 7.14 -5.68
CA LYS A 18 4.43 8.56 -5.89
C LYS A 18 2.97 8.93 -5.65
N THR A 19 2.00 8.11 -6.11
CA THR A 19 0.57 8.40 -5.90
C THR A 19 0.17 8.25 -4.43
N LEU A 20 0.69 7.24 -3.73
CA LEU A 20 0.52 7.07 -2.28
C LEU A 20 1.22 8.19 -1.48
N ALA A 21 2.38 8.65 -1.95
CA ALA A 21 3.09 9.79 -1.36
C ALA A 21 2.34 11.10 -1.62
N ASP A 22 1.80 11.31 -2.82
CA ASP A 22 0.98 12.48 -3.20
C ASP A 22 -0.35 12.49 -2.43
N ALA A 23 -0.87 11.33 -2.02
CA ALA A 23 -2.00 11.22 -1.08
C ALA A 23 -1.67 11.77 0.32
N ARG A 24 -0.39 12.00 0.66
CA ARG A 24 -0.02 12.78 1.86
C ARG A 24 -0.25 14.29 1.68
N THR A 25 -0.27 14.79 0.45
CA THR A 25 -0.36 16.22 0.11
C THR A 25 -1.77 16.65 -0.25
N VAL A 26 -2.52 15.82 -1.00
CA VAL A 26 -3.93 16.06 -1.35
C VAL A 26 -4.73 14.78 -1.14
N TRP A 27 -5.64 14.81 -0.16
CA TRP A 27 -6.49 13.67 0.17
C TRP A 27 -7.71 13.60 -0.76
N GLU A 28 -7.63 12.79 -1.82
CA GLU A 28 -8.74 12.56 -2.76
C GLU A 28 -9.16 11.08 -2.72
N PRO A 29 -10.29 10.73 -2.08
CA PRO A 29 -10.62 9.34 -1.74
C PRO A 29 -10.73 8.43 -2.97
N ALA A 30 -11.25 8.94 -4.10
CA ALA A 30 -11.38 8.17 -5.34
C ALA A 30 -10.02 7.80 -5.97
N LYS A 31 -9.04 8.71 -5.93
CA LYS A 31 -7.67 8.41 -6.41
C LYS A 31 -6.95 7.47 -5.47
N ILE A 32 -7.14 7.64 -4.17
CA ILE A 32 -6.52 6.79 -3.15
C ILE A 32 -7.03 5.37 -3.27
N GLN A 33 -8.34 5.16 -3.36
CA GLN A 33 -8.95 3.84 -3.53
C GLN A 33 -8.46 3.14 -4.80
N ARG A 34 -8.34 3.87 -5.92
CA ARG A 34 -7.75 3.33 -7.17
C ARG A 34 -6.29 2.93 -6.98
N SER A 35 -5.52 3.73 -6.25
CA SER A 35 -4.11 3.45 -5.97
C SER A 35 -3.95 2.20 -5.10
N VAL A 36 -4.78 2.06 -4.06
CA VAL A 36 -4.86 0.86 -3.21
C VAL A 36 -5.16 -0.37 -4.05
N ALA A 37 -6.20 -0.33 -4.88
CA ALA A 37 -6.57 -1.47 -5.74
C ALA A 37 -5.45 -1.85 -6.74
N LEU A 38 -4.72 -0.86 -7.27
CA LEU A 38 -3.63 -1.10 -8.21
C LEU A 38 -2.42 -1.72 -7.51
N VAL A 39 -2.14 -1.33 -6.25
CA VAL A 39 -1.10 -1.94 -5.42
C VAL A 39 -1.47 -3.37 -5.04
N GLU A 40 -2.71 -3.64 -4.63
CA GLU A 40 -3.16 -5.00 -4.34
C GLU A 40 -3.00 -5.91 -5.55
N LYS A 41 -3.45 -5.45 -6.72
CA LYS A 41 -3.30 -6.21 -7.96
C LYS A 41 -1.83 -6.44 -8.31
N PHE A 42 -0.94 -5.49 -8.02
CA PHE A 42 0.50 -5.66 -8.21
C PHE A 42 1.06 -6.74 -7.27
N ILE A 43 0.67 -6.73 -6.00
CA ILE A 43 1.07 -7.74 -5.00
C ILE A 43 0.55 -9.14 -5.37
N GLU A 44 -0.62 -9.22 -6.01
CA GLU A 44 -1.17 -10.47 -6.56
C GLU A 44 -0.42 -10.94 -7.81
N MET A 45 -0.13 -10.04 -8.74
CA MET A 45 0.57 -10.38 -10.00
C MET A 45 2.05 -10.70 -9.77
N GLN A 46 2.69 -10.03 -8.82
CA GLN A 46 4.12 -10.16 -8.53
C GLN A 46 4.37 -10.24 -7.02
N PRO A 47 4.12 -11.43 -6.44
CA PRO A 47 4.23 -11.61 -5.00
C PRO A 47 5.65 -11.45 -4.46
N GLU A 48 6.66 -11.77 -5.27
CA GLU A 48 8.07 -11.76 -4.90
C GLU A 48 8.68 -10.34 -4.87
N GLU A 49 7.99 -9.35 -5.44
CA GLU A 49 8.42 -7.95 -5.47
C GLU A 49 7.71 -7.06 -4.45
N ALA A 50 6.81 -7.66 -3.66
CA ALA A 50 6.10 -6.95 -2.62
C ALA A 50 7.02 -6.74 -1.41
N ASP A 51 7.80 -5.67 -1.44
CA ASP A 51 8.73 -5.32 -0.36
C ASP A 51 8.01 -4.70 0.85
N GLU A 52 8.71 -4.70 1.99
CA GLU A 52 8.26 -4.08 3.25
C GLU A 52 7.77 -2.63 3.06
N VAL A 53 8.47 -1.84 2.23
CA VAL A 53 8.11 -0.43 1.98
C VAL A 53 6.75 -0.32 1.30
N LEU A 54 6.43 -1.22 0.38
CA LEU A 54 5.15 -1.22 -0.33
C LEU A 54 4.00 -1.58 0.61
N PHE A 55 4.20 -2.60 1.45
CA PHE A 55 3.25 -2.96 2.49
C PHE A 55 3.04 -1.84 3.50
N ASN A 56 4.12 -1.19 3.95
CA ASN A 56 4.04 -0.05 4.88
C ASN A 56 3.28 1.14 4.26
N ALA A 57 3.49 1.44 2.98
CA ALA A 57 2.75 2.49 2.28
C ALA A 57 1.25 2.17 2.15
N LEU A 58 0.92 0.90 1.87
CA LEU A 58 -0.47 0.43 1.80
C LEU A 58 -1.15 0.50 3.18
N LEU A 59 -0.44 0.09 4.24
CA LEU A 59 -0.92 0.17 5.62
C LEU A 59 -1.13 1.63 6.07
N ASP A 60 -0.21 2.56 5.79
CA ASP A 60 -0.37 3.99 6.14
C ASP A 60 -1.60 4.57 5.44
N THR A 61 -1.83 4.17 4.18
CA THR A 61 -2.98 4.61 3.40
C THR A 61 -4.29 4.10 3.98
N ARG A 62 -4.37 2.81 4.31
CA ARG A 62 -5.56 2.20 4.94
C ARG A 62 -5.83 2.78 6.33
N CYS A 63 -4.78 3.04 7.11
CA CYS A 63 -4.86 3.74 8.39
C CYS A 63 -5.55 5.10 8.23
N ARG A 64 -5.14 5.91 7.24
CA ARG A 64 -5.77 7.22 6.98
C ARG A 64 -7.21 7.11 6.48
N MET A 65 -7.52 6.06 5.71
CA MET A 65 -8.87 5.79 5.24
C MET A 65 -9.80 5.29 6.35
N LYS A 66 -9.28 5.04 7.56
CA LYS A 66 -9.98 4.32 8.64
C LYS A 66 -10.49 2.94 8.20
N ASP A 67 -9.85 2.33 7.21
CA ASP A 67 -10.16 0.99 6.73
C ASP A 67 -9.37 -0.05 7.54
N THR A 68 -9.85 -0.34 8.75
CA THR A 68 -9.23 -1.31 9.66
C THR A 68 -9.29 -2.73 9.12
N THR A 69 -10.40 -3.11 8.47
CA THR A 69 -10.56 -4.43 7.85
C THR A 69 -9.50 -4.65 6.77
N GLY A 70 -9.32 -3.69 5.85
CA GLY A 70 -8.26 -3.76 4.86
C GLY A 70 -6.88 -3.81 5.51
N LEU A 71 -6.64 -2.99 6.53
CA LEU A 71 -5.35 -2.93 7.22
C LEU A 71 -4.94 -4.30 7.81
N GLU A 72 -5.86 -5.02 8.43
CA GLU A 72 -5.62 -6.37 8.95
C GLU A 72 -5.30 -7.37 7.84
N VAL A 73 -6.03 -7.30 6.71
CA VAL A 73 -5.78 -8.16 5.53
C VAL A 73 -4.39 -7.92 4.95
N THR A 74 -3.97 -6.65 4.84
CA THR A 74 -2.62 -6.29 4.37
C THR A 74 -1.56 -6.83 5.31
N PHE A 75 -1.74 -6.63 6.62
CA PHE A 75 -0.77 -7.09 7.62
C PHE A 75 -0.65 -8.61 7.65
N LYS A 76 -1.77 -9.33 7.50
CA LYS A 76 -1.75 -10.79 7.38
C LYS A 76 -1.04 -11.25 6.10
N SER A 77 -1.29 -10.57 4.98
CA SER A 77 -0.64 -10.86 3.69
C SER A 77 0.87 -10.67 3.76
N MET A 78 1.34 -9.63 4.45
CA MET A 78 2.75 -9.36 4.71
C MET A 78 3.41 -10.53 5.47
N LYS A 79 2.79 -11.01 6.55
CA LYS A 79 3.28 -12.18 7.30
C LYS A 79 3.27 -13.47 6.49
N GLN A 80 2.22 -13.71 5.71
CA GLN A 80 2.12 -14.90 4.86
C GLN A 80 3.21 -14.98 3.80
N ARG A 81 3.74 -13.82 3.38
CA ARG A 81 4.78 -13.69 2.37
C ARG A 81 6.19 -13.61 2.95
N SER A 82 6.34 -13.90 4.26
CA SER A 82 7.61 -13.81 4.98
C SER A 82 8.26 -12.41 4.94
N VAL A 83 7.46 -11.36 4.75
CA VAL A 83 7.94 -9.98 4.86
C VAL A 83 7.87 -9.60 6.34
N GLU A 84 9.03 -9.38 6.95
CA GLU A 84 9.10 -9.05 8.37
C GLU A 84 8.55 -7.63 8.65
N PRO A 85 7.61 -7.48 9.59
CA PRO A 85 7.13 -6.18 10.00
C PRO A 85 8.22 -5.42 10.75
N SER A 86 8.51 -4.20 10.32
CA SER A 86 9.47 -3.33 11.02
C SER A 86 8.79 -2.45 12.06
N HIS A 87 9.61 -1.67 12.76
CA HIS A 87 9.17 -0.59 13.64
C HIS A 87 8.20 0.39 12.94
N VAL A 88 8.35 0.60 11.62
CA VAL A 88 7.44 1.44 10.83
C VAL A 88 6.08 0.77 10.74
N THR A 89 6.03 -0.52 10.41
CA THR A 89 4.80 -1.30 10.34
C THR A 89 4.04 -1.25 11.66
N LEU A 90 4.73 -1.52 12.78
CA LEU A 90 4.14 -1.49 14.12
C LEU A 90 3.61 -0.10 14.48
N GLY A 91 4.36 0.96 14.17
CA GLY A 91 3.93 2.34 14.43
C GLY A 91 2.65 2.71 13.66
N ILE A 92 2.53 2.26 12.41
CA ILE A 92 1.31 2.46 11.61
C ILE A 92 0.12 1.71 12.22
N LEU A 93 0.32 0.45 12.63
CA LEU A 93 -0.75 -0.35 13.24
C LEU A 93 -1.25 0.28 14.53
N VAL A 94 -0.35 0.66 15.45
CA VAL A 94 -0.72 1.32 16.72
C VAL A 94 -1.53 2.59 16.45
N LYS A 95 -1.09 3.40 15.48
CA LYS A 95 -1.81 4.61 15.08
C LYS A 95 -3.20 4.28 14.52
N ALA A 96 -3.31 3.29 13.65
CA ALA A 96 -4.57 2.88 13.04
C ALA A 96 -5.59 2.39 14.08
N TYR A 97 -5.16 1.50 14.98
CA TYR A 97 -6.02 1.00 16.05
C TYR A 97 -6.39 2.10 17.06
N GLY A 98 -5.47 3.04 17.34
CA GLY A 98 -5.78 4.21 18.16
C GLY A 98 -6.84 5.13 17.53
N GLN A 99 -6.82 5.30 16.20
CA GLN A 99 -7.80 6.10 15.45
C GLN A 99 -9.14 5.41 15.21
N ALA A 100 -9.19 4.08 15.33
CA ALA A 100 -10.40 3.29 15.21
C ALA A 100 -11.19 3.20 16.53
N CYS A 101 -10.53 3.49 17.65
CA CYS A 101 -11.13 3.50 18.99
C CYS A 101 -11.76 4.87 19.36
N ASP A 102 -11.58 5.89 18.51
CA ASP A 102 -12.16 7.24 18.63
C ASP A 102 -13.32 7.44 17.65
#